data_AF-A0A455SWQ2-F1
#
_entry.id   AF-A0A455SWQ2-F1
#
_cell.length_a   1.000
_cell.length_b   1.000
_cell.length_c   1.000
_cell.angle_alpha   90.00
_cell.angle_beta   90.00
_cell.angle_gamma   90.00
#
_symmetry.space_group_name_H-M   'P 1'
#
loop_
_entity.id
_entity.type
_entity.pdbx_description
1 polymer ?
#
loop_
_entity_poly.entity_id
_entity_poly.type
_entity_poly.pdbx_seq_one_letter_code
_entity_poly.pdbx_strand_id
1 'polypeptide(L)'
;MNPAFYDAVVGEQLIQAVVNAEPELVALQVRGGQRFAWVTVRFWLWQMRRDPATGQLQQGLQADPTTGQPVRHQMSVLLLRVPPAVQGPSAPMGGTGWLVSNYGLDVPAGAPLPLLTPP
;
A
#
# COMPACT_ATOMS: atom_id res chain seq x y z
N MET A 1 -5.18 12.04 -13.07
CA MET A 1 -4.60 12.73 -11.89
C MET A 1 -5.68 13.65 -11.37
N ASN A 2 -6.26 13.37 -10.20
CA ASN A 2 -7.43 14.10 -9.69
C ASN A 2 -6.93 15.28 -8.82
N PRO A 3 -7.18 16.55 -9.19
CA PRO A 3 -6.64 17.74 -8.49
C PRO A 3 -6.98 17.79 -7.00
N ALA A 4 -8.12 17.21 -6.61
CA ALA A 4 -8.62 17.24 -5.24
C ALA A 4 -7.67 16.62 -4.19
N PHE A 5 -6.87 15.61 -4.56
CA PHE A 5 -5.92 14.99 -3.63
C PHE A 5 -4.68 15.85 -3.39
N TYR A 6 -4.21 16.57 -4.42
CA TYR A 6 -3.08 17.47 -4.28
C TYR A 6 -3.43 18.67 -3.42
N ASP A 7 -4.61 19.25 -3.65
CA ASP A 7 -5.09 20.39 -2.88
C ASP A 7 -5.37 20.05 -1.41
N ALA A 8 -5.84 18.83 -1.11
CA ALA A 8 -5.99 18.36 0.27
C ALA A 8 -4.64 18.20 0.98
N VAL A 9 -3.63 17.63 0.32
CA VAL A 9 -2.30 17.42 0.93
C VAL A 9 -1.57 18.75 1.14
N VAL A 10 -1.63 19.66 0.17
CA VAL A 10 -0.97 20.98 0.24
C VAL A 10 -1.74 21.96 1.12
N GLY A 11 -3.08 21.94 1.06
CA GLY A 11 -3.95 22.83 1.82
C GLY A 11 -4.11 22.45 3.29
N GLU A 12 -4.13 21.16 3.63
CA GLU A 12 -4.29 20.69 5.02
C GLU A 12 -2.96 20.40 5.74
N GLN A 13 -1.82 20.57 5.06
CA GLN A 13 -0.49 20.22 5.59
C GLN A 13 -0.46 18.81 6.19
N LEU A 14 -1.09 17.87 5.48
CA LEU A 14 -1.27 16.49 5.95
C LEU A 14 0.01 15.69 5.67
N ILE A 15 0.69 15.28 6.75
CA ILE A 15 1.79 14.32 6.69
C ILE A 15 1.25 12.97 7.16
N GLN A 16 1.45 11.93 6.36
CA GLN A 16 1.07 10.57 6.71
C GLN A 16 2.28 9.64 6.66
N ALA A 17 2.34 8.70 7.60
CA ALA A 17 3.34 7.65 7.65
C ALA A 17 2.68 6.31 7.96
N VAL A 18 3.13 5.27 7.27
CA VAL A 18 2.76 3.88 7.57
C VAL A 18 3.54 3.43 8.82
N VAL A 19 2.84 2.91 9.82
CA VAL A 19 3.44 2.39 11.06
C VAL A 19 2.93 0.98 11.35
N ASN A 20 3.78 0.19 12.03
CA ASN A 20 3.49 -1.19 12.45
C ASN A 20 2.96 -2.07 11.29
N ALA A 21 3.69 -2.07 10.17
CA ALA A 21 3.36 -2.91 9.03
C ALA A 21 3.64 -4.39 9.35
N GLU A 22 2.63 -5.22 9.15
CA GLU A 22 2.65 -6.67 9.39
C GLU A 22 2.40 -7.39 8.05
N PRO A 23 3.46 -7.73 7.29
CA PRO A 23 3.34 -8.50 6.06
C PRO A 23 3.11 -10.00 6.36
N GLU A 24 2.17 -10.60 5.64
CA GLU A 24 1.76 -11.99 5.76
C GLU A 24 1.64 -12.63 4.37
N LEU A 25 2.28 -13.78 4.17
CA LEU A 25 2.12 -14.56 2.93
C LEU A 25 0.81 -15.34 3.01
N VAL A 26 -0.15 -15.00 2.15
CA VAL A 26 -1.46 -15.65 2.09
C VAL A 26 -1.42 -16.89 1.20
N ALA A 27 -0.79 -16.78 0.03
CA ALA A 27 -0.71 -17.89 -0.92
C ALA A 27 0.52 -17.79 -1.83
N LEU A 28 0.99 -18.94 -2.28
CA LEU A 28 2.00 -19.09 -3.32
C LEU A 28 1.43 -19.97 -4.44
N GLN A 29 1.51 -19.51 -5.69
CA GLN A 29 0.98 -20.27 -6.82
C GLN A 29 1.97 -20.29 -7.98
N VAL A 30 1.97 -21.38 -8.76
CA VAL A 30 2.70 -21.46 -10.03
C VAL A 30 1.70 -21.59 -11.17
N ARG A 31 1.81 -20.73 -12.19
CA ARG A 31 0.99 -20.75 -13.40
C ARG A 31 1.87 -20.48 -14.61
N GLY A 32 1.84 -21.37 -15.61
CA GLY A 32 2.61 -21.20 -16.86
C GLY A 32 4.12 -21.08 -16.63
N GLY A 33 4.68 -21.74 -15.61
CA GLY A 33 6.09 -21.63 -15.24
C GLY A 33 6.46 -20.38 -14.43
N GLN A 34 5.53 -19.43 -14.26
CA GLN A 34 5.71 -18.25 -13.41
C GLN A 34 5.23 -18.53 -11.99
N ARG A 35 5.93 -17.99 -10.99
CA ARG A 35 5.59 -18.13 -9.57
C ARG A 35 5.06 -16.80 -9.03
N PHE A 36 3.93 -16.87 -8.35
CA PHE A 36 3.22 -15.75 -7.78
C PHE A 36 3.12 -15.89 -6.27
N ALA A 37 3.19 -14.78 -5.55
CA ALA A 37 2.92 -14.70 -4.12
C ALA A 37 1.83 -13.65 -3.84
N TRP A 38 0.79 -14.07 -3.13
CA TRP A 38 -0.20 -13.16 -2.55
C TRP A 38 0.25 -12.79 -1.16
N VAL A 39 0.54 -11.51 -0.96
CA VAL A 39 0.93 -10.95 0.33
C VAL A 39 -0.16 -10.00 0.80
N THR A 40 -0.49 -10.08 2.08
CA THR A 40 -1.31 -9.07 2.73
C THR A 40 -0.44 -8.31 3.71
N VAL A 41 -0.54 -6.99 3.73
CA VAL A 41 0.17 -6.13 4.66
C VAL A 41 -0.87 -5.37 5.45
N ARG A 42 -0.98 -5.66 6.74
CA ARG A 42 -1.81 -4.88 7.66
C ARG A 42 -0.97 -3.77 8.26
N PHE A 43 -1.51 -2.58 8.37
CA PHE A 43 -0.77 -1.44 8.92
C PHE A 43 -1.71 -0.39 9.50
N TRP A 44 -1.11 0.57 10.20
CA TRP A 44 -1.80 1.78 10.65
C TRP A 44 -1.22 3.00 9.95
N LEU A 45 -2.04 4.04 9.78
CA LEU A 45 -1.59 5.32 9.30
C LEU A 45 -1.44 6.27 10.49
N TRP A 46 -0.22 6.72 10.75
CA TRP A 46 0.04 7.85 11.62
C TRP A 46 -0.08 9.13 10.81
N GLN A 47 -0.82 10.11 11.33
CA GLN A 47 -1.10 11.35 10.65
C GLN A 47 -0.73 12.55 11.53
N MET A 48 -0.20 13.57 10.88
CA MET A 48 -0.03 14.90 11.43
C MET A 48 -0.75 15.86 10.49
N ARG A 49 -1.78 16.53 11.00
CA ARG A 49 -2.61 17.47 10.24
C ARG A 49 -2.76 18.77 11.01
N ARG A 50 -2.85 19.89 10.29
CA ARG A 50 -3.21 21.16 10.90
C ARG A 50 -4.70 21.36 10.72
N ASP A 51 -5.43 21.59 11.81
CA ASP A 51 -6.84 21.95 11.75
C ASP A 51 -6.97 23.29 11.01
N PRO A 52 -7.69 23.34 9.87
CA PRO A 52 -7.81 24.56 9.09
C PRO A 52 -8.64 25.65 9.78
N ALA A 53 -9.51 25.31 10.73
CA ALA A 53 -10.34 26.27 11.47
C ALA A 53 -9.60 26.89 12.67
N THR A 54 -8.76 26.11 13.36
CA THR A 54 -8.08 26.56 14.60
C THR A 54 -6.58 26.77 14.43
N GLY A 55 -5.99 26.30 13.33
CA GLY A 55 -4.54 26.30 13.10
C GLY A 55 -3.76 25.34 14.01
N GLN A 56 -4.45 24.59 14.89
CA GLN A 56 -3.79 23.68 15.82
C GLN A 56 -3.28 22.43 15.12
N LEU A 57 -2.13 21.95 15.57
CA LEU A 57 -1.58 20.70 15.11
C LEU A 57 -2.26 19.53 15.82
N GLN A 58 -2.81 18.62 15.05
CA GLN A 58 -3.32 17.33 15.52
C GLN A 58 -2.42 16.23 15.00
N GLN A 59 -2.03 15.33 15.90
CA GLN A 59 -1.23 14.16 15.58
C GLN A 59 -1.89 12.93 16.18
N GLY A 60 -2.08 11.89 15.37
CA GLY A 60 -2.94 10.78 15.73
C GLY A 60 -2.83 9.61 14.76
N LEU A 61 -3.18 8.41 15.22
CA LEU A 61 -3.52 7.36 14.29
C LEU A 61 -4.75 7.85 13.53
N GLN A 62 -4.80 7.57 12.23
CA GLN A 62 -5.96 7.84 11.43
C GLN A 62 -7.18 7.21 12.10
N ALA A 63 -8.14 8.05 12.46
CA ALA A 63 -9.40 7.61 13.03
C ALA A 63 -10.47 7.55 11.94
N ASP A 64 -11.38 6.60 12.07
CA ASP A 64 -12.59 6.54 11.28
C ASP A 64 -13.47 7.75 11.66
N PRO A 65 -13.97 8.54 10.68
CA PRO A 65 -14.73 9.75 10.98
C PRO A 65 -16.10 9.48 11.62
N THR A 66 -16.63 8.26 11.49
CA THR A 66 -17.92 7.83 12.04
C THR A 66 -17.77 7.27 13.46
N THR A 67 -16.71 6.52 13.73
CA THR A 67 -16.53 5.83 15.03
C THR A 67 -15.50 6.48 15.95
N GLY A 68 -14.63 7.33 15.42
CA GLY A 68 -13.50 7.92 16.15
C GLY A 68 -12.40 6.91 16.52
N GLN A 69 -12.54 5.64 16.14
CA GLN A 69 -11.56 4.60 16.45
C GLN A 69 -10.43 4.58 15.41
N PRO A 70 -9.20 4.22 15.78
CA PRO A 70 -8.12 4.01 14.83
C PRO A 70 -8.50 3.02 13.73
N VAL A 71 -8.16 3.32 12.48
CA VAL A 71 -8.39 2.44 11.32
C VAL A 71 -7.18 1.58 11.06
N ARG A 72 -7.38 0.26 11.07
CA ARG A 72 -6.39 -0.70 10.61
C ARG A 72 -6.59 -0.93 9.12
N HIS A 73 -5.62 -0.52 8.32
CA HIS A 73 -5.64 -0.69 6.88
C HIS A 73 -5.08 -2.05 6.48
N GLN A 74 -5.48 -2.51 5.29
CA GLN A 74 -4.99 -3.74 4.69
C GLN A 74 -4.64 -3.49 3.22
N MET A 75 -3.38 -3.73 2.86
CA MET A 75 -2.95 -3.77 1.46
C MET A 75 -2.78 -5.22 1.02
N SER A 76 -3.47 -5.62 -0.05
CA SER A 76 -3.20 -6.88 -0.73
C SER A 76 -2.24 -6.64 -1.89
N VAL A 77 -1.23 -7.49 -2.05
CA VAL A 77 -0.16 -7.35 -3.05
C VAL A 77 0.02 -8.68 -3.77
N LEU A 78 0.02 -8.63 -5.09
CA LEU A 78 0.37 -9.74 -5.96
C LEU A 78 1.81 -9.55 -6.44
N LEU A 79 2.68 -10.45 -6.01
CA LEU A 79 4.09 -10.48 -6.40
C LEU A 79 4.34 -11.51 -7.49
N LEU A 80 5.14 -11.16 -8.49
CA LEU A 80 5.67 -12.07 -9.51
C LEU A 80 7.14 -12.36 -9.22
N ARG A 81 7.50 -13.64 -9.20
CA ARG A 81 8.89 -14.07 -9.10
C ARG A 81 9.61 -13.81 -10.42
N VAL A 82 10.77 -13.18 -10.32
CA VAL A 82 11.69 -12.95 -11.43
C VAL A 82 13.10 -13.37 -11.02
N PRO A 83 14.00 -13.63 -11.99
CA PRO A 83 15.42 -13.80 -11.69
C PRO A 83 15.93 -12.60 -10.88
N PRO A 84 16.59 -12.81 -9.73
CA PRO A 84 17.22 -11.73 -8.99
C PRO A 84 18.25 -11.03 -9.87
N ALA A 85 18.22 -9.72 -9.90
CA ALA A 85 19.24 -8.89 -10.54
C ALA A 85 19.44 -7.64 -9.70
N VAL A 86 20.71 -7.24 -9.54
CA VAL A 86 21.11 -6.07 -8.75
C VAL A 86 21.38 -4.84 -9.62
N GLN A 87 21.46 -5.02 -10.95
CA GLN A 87 21.80 -3.96 -11.89
C GLN A 87 21.18 -4.22 -13.27
N GLY A 88 20.89 -3.14 -14.00
CA GLY A 88 20.31 -3.17 -15.35
C GLY A 88 18.91 -2.55 -15.42
N PRO A 89 18.44 -2.18 -16.63
CA PRO A 89 17.16 -1.48 -16.82
C PRO A 89 15.93 -2.34 -16.47
N SER A 90 16.10 -3.65 -16.41
CA SER A 90 15.07 -4.62 -16.00
C SER A 90 15.32 -5.24 -14.61
N ALA A 91 16.28 -4.69 -13.84
CA ALA A 91 16.54 -5.18 -12.50
C ALA A 91 15.32 -4.95 -11.61
N PRO A 92 14.87 -5.96 -10.84
CA PRO A 92 13.75 -5.80 -9.93
C PRO A 92 14.07 -4.75 -8.87
N MET A 93 13.19 -3.76 -8.70
CA MET A 93 13.35 -2.76 -7.64
C MET A 93 13.42 -3.47 -6.29
N GLY A 94 14.59 -3.46 -5.65
CA GLY A 94 14.86 -4.12 -4.36
C GLY A 94 15.74 -5.38 -4.42
N GLY A 95 16.12 -5.88 -5.61
CA GLY A 95 17.08 -7.00 -5.75
C GLY A 95 16.63 -8.35 -5.18
N THR A 96 15.38 -8.46 -4.69
CA THR A 96 14.85 -9.64 -3.99
C THR A 96 14.31 -10.73 -4.92
N GLY A 97 14.31 -10.49 -6.24
CA GLY A 97 13.72 -11.39 -7.23
C GLY A 97 12.19 -11.40 -7.22
N TRP A 98 11.54 -10.38 -6.68
CA TRP A 98 10.09 -10.21 -6.70
C TRP A 98 9.72 -8.84 -7.25
N LEU A 99 8.73 -8.81 -8.13
CA LEU A 99 8.12 -7.58 -8.65
C LEU A 99 6.69 -7.47 -8.13
N VAL A 100 6.27 -6.26 -7.80
CA VAL A 100 4.85 -5.97 -7.57
C VAL A 100 4.15 -6.01 -8.92
N SER A 101 3.32 -7.03 -9.17
CA SER A 101 2.46 -7.10 -10.34
C SER A 101 1.21 -6.25 -10.13
N ASN A 102 0.52 -6.40 -9.00
CA ASN A 102 -0.65 -5.59 -8.68
C ASN A 102 -0.80 -5.39 -7.17
N TYR A 103 -1.56 -4.39 -6.76
CA TYR A 103 -1.92 -4.18 -5.36
C TYR A 103 -3.31 -3.56 -5.23
N GLY A 104 -3.93 -3.73 -4.08
CA GLY A 104 -5.18 -3.06 -3.71
C GLY A 104 -5.14 -2.65 -2.24
N LEU A 105 -5.62 -1.45 -1.94
CA LEU A 105 -5.77 -0.94 -0.58
C LEU A 105 -7.22 -1.13 -0.11
N ASP A 106 -7.38 -1.67 1.09
CA ASP A 106 -8.65 -1.94 1.78
C ASP A 106 -9.65 -2.71 0.91
N VAL A 107 -9.12 -3.61 0.07
CA VAL A 107 -9.93 -4.53 -0.74
C VAL A 107 -10.54 -5.62 0.15
N PRO A 108 -11.77 -6.08 -0.16
CA PRO A 108 -12.38 -7.19 0.57
C PRO A 108 -11.47 -8.42 0.59
N ALA A 109 -11.39 -9.08 1.74
CA ALA A 109 -10.57 -10.28 1.90
C ALA A 109 -11.00 -11.36 0.88
N GLY A 110 -10.04 -11.87 0.11
CA GLY A 110 -10.30 -12.87 -0.94
C GLY A 110 -10.72 -12.30 -2.30
N ALA A 111 -10.83 -10.97 -2.45
CA ALA A 111 -11.01 -10.37 -3.76
C ALA A 111 -9.79 -10.66 -4.67
N PRO A 112 -9.99 -11.24 -5.87
CA PRO A 112 -8.89 -11.53 -6.77
C PRO A 112 -8.33 -10.21 -7.33
N LEU A 113 -7.07 -9.90 -7.00
CA LEU A 113 -6.29 -8.89 -7.72
C LEU A 113 -5.97 -9.42 -9.12
N PRO A 114 -6.32 -8.68 -10.19
CA PRO A 114 -5.96 -9.09 -11.55
C PRO A 114 -4.43 -9.03 -11.71
N LEU A 115 -3.88 -9.91 -12.55
CA LEU A 115 -2.50 -9.79 -12.98
C LEU A 115 -2.38 -8.56 -13.88
N LEU A 116 -1.50 -7.62 -13.55
CA LEU A 116 -1.08 -6.63 -14.55
C LEU A 116 -0.08 -7.33 -15.46
N THR A 117 -0.54 -7.75 -16.64
CA THR A 117 0.36 -8.09 -17.74
C THR A 117 0.78 -6.78 -18.41
N PRO A 118 2.07 -6.57 -18.72
CA PRO A 118 2.44 -5.49 -19.64
C PRO A 118 1.70 -5.70 -20.98
N PRO A 119 1.34 -4.62 -21.69
CA PRO A 119 0.76 -4.72 -23.03
C PRO A 119 1.70 -5.41 -24.02
#